data_AF-A0A9D1NGY2-F1
#
_entry.id   AF-A0A9D1NGY2-F1
#
_cell.length_a   1.000
_cell.length_b   1.000
_cell.length_c   1.000
_cell.angle_alpha   90.00
_cell.angle_beta   90.00
_cell.angle_gamma   90.00
#
_symmetry.space_group_name_H-M   'P 1'
#
loop_
_entity.id
_entity.type
_entity.pdbx_description
1 polymer ?
#
loop_
_entity_poly.entity_id
_entity_poly.type
_entity_poly.pdbx_seq_one_letter_code
_entity_poly.pdbx_strand_id
1 'polypeptide(L)'
;MFDTTNQTETLHTTAAEGDYSAIFDELMQEDNPALAATEQSGADAADDSGSTAEEDIFSDYAEQSGNQPDTEDDGRYRVVYNGKEMYLTLDELKTNAQKGLNYDHVKQEYDILRAQPGAQAVLKDARKSGLSAEAYLVEQKRQQKRSRIAHLVRRGIREKDAQYMTDLEDRIEAERVREERKKPFYDFVRTYPDVDPGSIPPRAWKLYRGGMDLISAYAMCENERLRADVLRERQNADSRTRSAGSAISSAPVEAPDPFLEGLMG
;
A
#
# COMPACT_ATOMS: atom_id res chain seq x y z
N MET A 1 -47.75 0.65 42.04
CA MET A 1 -47.56 0.73 40.58
C MET A 1 -46.19 1.33 40.34
N PHE A 2 -45.47 0.78 39.38
CA PHE A 2 -44.01 0.72 39.28
C PHE A 2 -43.28 2.09 39.22
N ASP A 3 -42.32 2.27 40.12
CA ASP A 3 -41.20 3.21 39.94
C ASP A 3 -40.12 2.48 39.12
N THR A 4 -40.03 2.79 37.83
CA THR A 4 -38.93 2.35 36.96
C THR A 4 -37.89 3.45 36.87
N THR A 5 -36.76 3.21 37.51
CA THR A 5 -35.48 3.91 37.34
C THR A 5 -35.02 3.84 35.88
N ASN A 6 -34.98 4.98 35.20
CA ASN A 6 -34.16 5.15 33.99
C ASN A 6 -32.73 5.43 34.43
N GLN A 7 -31.98 4.36 34.70
CA GLN A 7 -30.52 4.39 34.63
C GLN A 7 -30.14 4.49 33.15
N THR A 8 -29.83 5.68 32.67
CA THR A 8 -28.95 5.82 31.51
C THR A 8 -27.55 5.48 31.98
N GLU A 9 -27.15 4.22 31.80
CA GLU A 9 -25.75 3.84 31.75
C GLU A 9 -25.09 4.68 30.65
N THR A 10 -24.41 5.75 31.07
CA THR A 10 -23.37 6.35 30.25
C THR A 10 -22.28 5.30 30.13
N LEU A 11 -22.34 4.51 29.05
CA LEU A 11 -21.21 3.75 28.55
C LEU A 11 -20.12 4.77 28.20
N HIS A 12 -19.30 5.06 29.21
CA HIS A 12 -17.93 5.49 28.99
C HIS A 12 -17.23 4.34 28.28
N THR A 13 -17.38 4.28 26.95
CA THR A 13 -16.38 3.66 26.11
C THR A 13 -15.15 4.55 26.25
N THR A 14 -14.28 4.16 27.17
CA THR A 14 -12.85 4.40 27.11
C THR A 14 -12.34 3.70 25.85
N ALA A 15 -12.66 4.26 24.67
CA ALA A 15 -11.92 3.98 23.46
C ALA A 15 -10.54 4.56 23.74
N ALA A 16 -9.58 3.65 23.93
CA ALA A 16 -8.18 3.97 24.02
C ALA A 16 -7.86 5.06 23.00
N GLU A 17 -7.31 6.17 23.48
CA GLU A 17 -6.53 7.10 22.68
C GLU A 17 -5.32 6.31 22.14
N GLY A 18 -5.59 5.43 21.18
CA GLY A 18 -4.57 4.75 20.42
C GLY A 18 -3.80 5.84 19.71
N ASP A 19 -2.49 5.78 19.78
CA ASP A 19 -1.61 6.63 19.01
C ASP A 19 -1.73 6.25 17.52
N TYR A 20 -2.87 6.58 16.90
CA TYR A 20 -3.17 6.35 15.49
C TYR A 20 -2.16 7.07 14.57
N SER A 21 -1.33 7.95 15.15
CA SER A 21 -0.21 8.57 14.47
C SER A 21 0.90 7.56 14.11
N ALA A 22 1.03 6.46 14.85
CA ALA A 22 1.94 5.36 14.52
C ALA A 22 1.49 4.62 13.25
N ILE A 23 0.18 4.39 13.09
CA ILE A 23 -0.41 3.76 11.90
C ILE A 23 -0.19 4.64 10.67
N PHE A 24 -0.35 5.95 10.82
CA PHE A 24 -0.04 6.90 9.75
C PHE A 24 1.45 6.89 9.39
N ASP A 25 2.35 6.88 10.39
CA ASP A 25 3.79 6.84 10.15
C ASP A 25 4.22 5.52 9.48
N GLU A 26 3.61 4.38 9.84
CA GLU A 26 3.84 3.05 9.25
C GLU A 26 3.34 2.97 7.79
N LEU A 27 2.08 3.35 7.53
CA LEU A 27 1.49 3.34 6.18
C LEU A 27 2.15 4.34 5.20
N MET A 28 2.84 5.35 5.75
CA MET A 28 3.62 6.31 4.97
C MET A 28 5.12 5.96 4.89
N GLN A 29 5.59 4.96 5.64
CA GLN A 29 6.97 4.46 5.60
C GLN A 29 7.14 3.22 4.71
N GLU A 30 6.08 2.42 4.49
CA GLU A 30 6.16 1.15 3.74
C GLU A 30 6.66 1.27 2.29
N ASP A 31 6.65 2.46 1.67
CA ASP A 31 7.18 2.67 0.31
C ASP A 31 8.59 3.32 0.28
N ASN A 32 9.32 3.36 1.40
CA ASN A 32 10.70 3.87 1.43
C ASN A 32 11.72 2.70 1.44
N PRO A 33 12.27 2.28 0.28
CA PRO A 33 13.20 1.14 0.21
C PRO A 33 14.57 1.40 0.87
N ALA A 34 14.80 2.55 1.51
CA ALA A 34 16.11 3.00 1.94
C ALA A 34 16.55 2.56 3.36
N LEU A 35 15.78 1.76 4.09
CA LEU A 35 16.12 1.38 5.48
C LEU A 35 16.31 -0.12 5.74
N ALA A 36 16.27 -0.98 4.72
CA ALA A 36 16.49 -2.43 4.88
C ALA A 36 17.96 -2.88 4.69
N ALA A 37 18.90 -1.96 4.43
CA ALA A 37 20.24 -2.33 3.98
C ALA A 37 21.36 -1.70 4.82
N THR A 38 21.36 -1.91 6.15
CA THR A 38 22.54 -1.54 6.94
C THR A 38 22.79 -2.38 8.18
N GLU A 39 22.73 -3.71 8.09
CA GLU A 39 23.50 -4.55 9.02
C GLU A 39 24.03 -5.80 8.30
N GLN A 40 25.24 -5.68 7.77
CA GLN A 40 26.35 -6.64 7.97
C GLN A 40 27.47 -6.31 6.97
N SER A 41 28.57 -5.77 7.49
CA SER A 41 29.85 -5.73 6.78
C SER A 41 30.96 -6.28 7.67
N GLY A 42 31.81 -7.09 7.03
CA GLY A 42 33.16 -7.48 7.46
C GLY A 42 33.22 -8.76 8.29
N ALA A 43 34.11 -9.72 8.03
CA ALA A 43 35.14 -9.91 7.02
C ALA A 43 35.67 -11.36 7.22
N ASP A 44 36.07 -12.09 6.19
CA ASP A 44 37.49 -12.34 5.91
C ASP A 44 37.65 -13.21 4.65
N ALA A 45 38.83 -13.08 4.02
CA ALA A 45 39.15 -13.59 2.71
C ALA A 45 39.98 -14.89 2.73
N ALA A 46 39.98 -15.53 1.55
CA ALA A 46 41.03 -16.36 0.95
C ALA A 46 40.93 -17.91 1.03
N ASP A 47 40.54 -18.45 -0.14
CA ASP A 47 41.28 -19.41 -0.97
C ASP A 47 41.02 -20.94 -0.84
N ASP A 48 41.10 -21.53 -2.02
CA ASP A 48 41.36 -22.90 -2.41
C ASP A 48 40.22 -23.80 -2.94
N SER A 49 40.63 -24.46 -4.01
CA SER A 49 39.96 -25.16 -5.10
C SER A 49 39.46 -26.56 -4.72
N GLY A 50 38.41 -27.04 -5.40
CA GLY A 50 38.12 -28.48 -5.42
C GLY A 50 36.66 -28.87 -5.60
N SER A 51 36.30 -29.16 -6.85
CA SER A 51 35.23 -30.06 -7.31
C SER A 51 34.52 -30.94 -6.26
N THR A 52 33.18 -30.96 -6.27
CA THR A 52 32.30 -32.12 -6.52
C THR A 52 30.93 -31.94 -5.84
N ALA A 53 29.89 -32.41 -6.54
CA ALA A 53 28.51 -32.67 -6.09
C ALA A 53 27.60 -31.45 -5.93
N GLU A 54 26.88 -31.18 -7.03
CA GLU A 54 25.55 -30.59 -6.98
C GLU A 54 24.64 -31.54 -6.18
N GLU A 55 24.36 -31.20 -4.93
CA GLU A 55 23.26 -31.82 -4.18
C GLU A 55 21.96 -31.09 -4.55
N ASP A 56 21.07 -31.86 -5.17
CA ASP A 56 19.68 -31.53 -5.47
C ASP A 56 18.95 -31.04 -4.21
N ILE A 57 18.84 -29.72 -4.05
CA ILE A 57 17.97 -29.04 -3.06
C ILE A 57 16.48 -29.19 -3.43
N PHE A 58 16.15 -29.95 -4.47
CA PHE A 58 14.78 -30.18 -4.96
C PHE A 58 14.17 -31.55 -4.58
N SER A 59 14.83 -32.34 -3.72
CA SER A 59 14.35 -33.70 -3.38
C SER A 59 13.27 -33.76 -2.28
N ASP A 60 12.94 -32.66 -1.59
CA ASP A 60 12.13 -32.73 -0.35
C ASP A 60 10.77 -32.01 -0.41
N TYR A 61 10.27 -31.67 -1.60
CA TYR A 61 8.93 -31.07 -1.80
C TYR A 61 7.99 -31.92 -2.66
N ALA A 62 8.23 -33.23 -2.78
CA ALA A 62 7.42 -34.12 -3.61
C ALA A 62 6.22 -34.77 -2.90
N GLU A 63 6.02 -34.58 -1.59
CA GLU A 63 4.95 -35.28 -0.85
C GLU A 63 4.12 -34.38 0.06
N GLN A 64 3.64 -33.23 -0.44
CA GLN A 64 2.41 -32.62 0.10
C GLN A 64 1.80 -31.57 -0.83
N SER A 65 1.18 -32.02 -1.92
CA SER A 65 0.17 -31.24 -2.63
C SER A 65 -0.83 -32.17 -3.30
N GLY A 66 -1.67 -32.79 -2.48
CA GLY A 66 -2.97 -33.30 -2.94
C GLY A 66 -3.89 -32.14 -3.23
N ASN A 67 -3.64 -31.42 -4.32
CA ASN A 67 -4.63 -30.55 -4.93
C ASN A 67 -4.41 -30.63 -6.44
N GLN A 68 -5.35 -31.28 -7.11
CA GLN A 68 -5.39 -31.39 -8.56
C GLN A 68 -5.34 -29.98 -9.16
N PRO A 69 -4.50 -29.72 -10.18
CA PRO A 69 -4.66 -28.51 -10.95
C PRO A 69 -5.97 -28.66 -11.72
N ASP A 70 -6.95 -27.82 -11.40
CA ASP A 70 -8.05 -27.50 -12.31
C ASP A 70 -7.41 -26.88 -13.55
N THR A 71 -6.99 -27.77 -14.46
CA THR A 71 -6.47 -27.41 -15.76
C THR A 71 -7.70 -27.30 -16.65
N GLU A 72 -8.43 -26.21 -16.48
CA GLU A 72 -9.22 -25.67 -17.58
C GLU A 72 -8.21 -25.23 -18.65
N ASP A 73 -8.32 -25.86 -19.81
CA ASP A 73 -7.38 -25.91 -20.93
C ASP A 73 -7.20 -24.55 -21.62
N ASP A 74 -6.53 -23.60 -20.95
CA ASP A 74 -6.30 -22.23 -21.43
C ASP A 74 -4.83 -21.76 -21.31
N GLY A 75 -3.90 -22.60 -20.82
CA GLY A 75 -2.47 -22.28 -20.77
C GLY A 75 -2.09 -21.09 -19.86
N ARG A 76 -2.98 -20.72 -18.92
CA ARG A 76 -2.81 -19.61 -17.97
C ARG A 76 -2.64 -20.11 -16.53
N TYR A 77 -1.68 -19.53 -15.81
CA TYR A 77 -1.28 -19.85 -14.43
C TYR A 77 -1.69 -18.72 -13.49
N ARG A 78 -2.23 -19.08 -12.31
CA ARG A 78 -2.60 -18.12 -11.27
C ARG A 78 -1.34 -17.57 -10.57
N VAL A 79 -1.20 -16.25 -10.55
CA VAL A 79 -0.10 -15.53 -9.89
C VAL A 79 -0.69 -14.41 -9.04
N VAL A 80 -0.18 -14.24 -7.82
CA VAL A 80 -0.56 -13.14 -6.93
C VAL A 80 0.35 -11.95 -7.17
N TYR A 81 -0.21 -10.81 -7.54
CA TYR A 81 0.50 -9.55 -7.76
C TYR A 81 -0.10 -8.44 -6.91
N ASN A 82 0.70 -7.86 -6.01
CA ASN A 82 0.26 -6.78 -5.10
C ASN A 82 -1.09 -7.12 -4.41
N GLY A 83 -1.26 -8.38 -4.00
CA GLY A 83 -2.46 -8.90 -3.33
C GLY A 83 -3.64 -9.28 -4.25
N LYS A 84 -3.49 -9.18 -5.58
CA LYS A 84 -4.53 -9.55 -6.56
C LYS A 84 -4.16 -10.81 -7.32
N GLU A 85 -5.12 -11.71 -7.50
CA GLU A 85 -4.94 -12.91 -8.32
C GLU A 85 -5.07 -12.55 -9.81
N MET A 86 -4.06 -12.90 -10.60
CA MET A 86 -4.03 -12.73 -12.06
C MET A 86 -3.69 -14.06 -12.73
N TYR A 87 -4.22 -14.27 -13.93
CA TYR A 87 -3.94 -15.47 -14.73
C TYR A 87 -3.01 -15.09 -15.88
N LEU A 88 -1.75 -15.53 -15.82
CA LEU A 88 -0.69 -15.22 -16.78
C LEU A 88 -0.33 -16.46 -17.61
N THR A 89 0.04 -16.29 -18.87
CA THR A 89 0.51 -17.42 -19.71
C THR A 89 1.90 -17.91 -19.26
N LEU A 90 2.31 -19.13 -19.67
CA LEU A 90 3.62 -19.70 -19.31
C LEU A 90 4.80 -18.80 -19.73
N ASP A 91 4.73 -18.20 -20.92
CA ASP A 91 5.81 -17.36 -21.47
C ASP A 91 5.89 -16.00 -20.76
N GLU A 92 4.74 -15.43 -20.42
CA GLU A 92 4.66 -14.22 -19.58
C GLU A 92 5.18 -14.50 -18.17
N LEU A 93 4.86 -15.67 -17.61
CA LEU A 93 5.32 -16.08 -16.28
C LEU A 93 6.84 -16.26 -16.25
N LYS A 94 7.44 -16.91 -17.26
CA LYS A 94 8.90 -17.01 -17.40
C LYS A 94 9.56 -15.64 -17.54
N THR A 95 9.01 -14.77 -18.37
CA THR A 95 9.56 -13.42 -18.60
C THR A 95 9.47 -12.56 -17.33
N ASN A 96 8.33 -12.60 -16.64
CA ASN A 96 8.11 -11.88 -15.38
C ASN A 96 8.90 -12.48 -14.22
N ALA A 97 9.16 -13.79 -14.22
CA ALA A 97 10.03 -14.44 -13.23
C ALA A 97 11.50 -14.03 -13.44
N GLN A 98 11.95 -13.92 -14.70
CA GLN A 98 13.31 -13.47 -15.01
C GLN A 98 13.54 -11.98 -14.73
N LYS A 99 12.58 -11.12 -15.07
CA LYS A 99 12.70 -9.67 -14.89
C LYS A 99 12.24 -9.18 -13.52
N GLY A 100 11.41 -9.96 -12.84
CA GLY A 100 10.62 -9.53 -11.69
C GLY A 100 9.35 -8.81 -12.13
N LEU A 101 8.19 -9.26 -11.64
CA LEU A 101 6.86 -8.76 -12.03
C LEU A 101 6.67 -7.24 -11.74
N ASN A 102 7.44 -6.69 -10.80
CA ASN A 102 7.44 -5.27 -10.42
C ASN A 102 8.50 -4.41 -11.13
N TYR A 103 9.47 -5.00 -11.83
CA TYR A 103 10.66 -4.28 -12.31
C TYR A 103 10.33 -3.17 -13.31
N ASP A 104 9.46 -3.46 -14.28
CA ASP A 104 9.07 -2.47 -15.29
C ASP A 104 8.33 -1.27 -14.66
N HIS A 105 7.52 -1.51 -13.63
CA HIS A 105 6.83 -0.44 -12.91
C HIS A 105 7.81 0.42 -12.11
N VAL A 106 8.67 -0.20 -11.30
CA VAL A 106 9.68 0.51 -10.50
C VAL A 106 10.62 1.31 -11.40
N LYS A 107 11.02 0.76 -12.54
CA LYS A 107 11.88 1.45 -13.51
C LYS A 107 11.19 2.67 -14.10
N GLN A 108 9.93 2.55 -14.49
CA GLN A 108 9.15 3.69 -15.01
C GLN A 108 9.02 4.81 -13.96
N GLU A 109 8.71 4.46 -12.72
CA GLU A 109 8.62 5.45 -11.63
C GLU A 109 9.96 6.12 -11.37
N TYR A 110 11.04 5.35 -11.34
CA TYR A 110 12.39 5.89 -11.20
C TYR A 110 12.75 6.84 -12.34
N ASP A 111 12.44 6.47 -13.58
CA ASP A 111 12.71 7.30 -14.75
C ASP A 111 11.88 8.60 -14.71
N ILE A 112 10.62 8.55 -14.28
CA ILE A 112 9.77 9.72 -14.07
C ILE A 112 10.34 10.63 -12.97
N LEU A 113 10.72 10.07 -11.81
CA LEU A 113 11.30 10.81 -10.68
C LEU A 113 12.63 11.46 -11.07
N ARG A 114 13.47 10.74 -11.82
CA ARG A 114 14.74 11.24 -12.34
C ARG A 114 14.55 12.30 -13.42
N ALA A 115 13.48 12.21 -14.21
CA ALA A 115 13.14 13.20 -15.22
C ALA A 115 12.58 14.50 -14.64
N GLN A 116 12.22 14.55 -13.35
CA GLN A 116 11.75 15.79 -12.73
C GLN A 116 12.79 16.91 -12.85
N PRO A 117 12.39 18.13 -13.27
CA PRO A 117 13.33 19.23 -13.48
C PRO A 117 14.19 19.57 -12.25
N GLY A 118 13.61 19.47 -11.05
CA GLY A 118 14.32 19.71 -9.78
C GLY A 118 15.39 18.66 -9.51
N ALA A 119 15.07 17.37 -9.73
CA ALA A 119 16.02 16.28 -9.54
C ALA A 119 17.21 16.40 -10.52
N GLN A 120 16.95 16.77 -11.79
CA GLN A 120 18.00 16.99 -12.77
C GLN A 120 18.93 18.15 -12.41
N ALA A 121 18.40 19.25 -11.86
CA ALA A 121 19.21 20.38 -11.42
C ALA A 121 20.18 19.96 -10.30
N VAL A 122 19.68 19.27 -9.28
CA VAL A 122 20.51 18.74 -8.18
C VAL A 122 21.56 17.77 -8.71
N LEU A 123 21.19 16.84 -9.61
CA LEU A 123 22.13 15.90 -10.23
C LEU A 123 23.23 16.62 -11.03
N LYS A 124 22.89 17.68 -11.75
CA LYS A 124 23.85 18.48 -12.52
C LYS A 124 24.84 19.19 -11.59
N ASP A 125 24.36 19.80 -10.51
CA ASP A 125 25.22 20.52 -9.57
C ASP A 125 26.07 19.59 -8.71
N ALA A 126 25.53 18.43 -8.33
CA ALA A 126 26.29 17.34 -7.71
C ALA A 126 27.42 16.85 -8.62
N ARG A 127 27.15 16.62 -9.92
CA ARG A 127 28.18 16.24 -10.90
C ARG A 127 29.28 17.29 -11.04
N LYS A 128 28.93 18.58 -11.05
CA LYS A 128 29.92 19.67 -11.12
C LYS A 128 30.81 19.73 -9.87
N SER A 129 30.26 19.40 -8.71
CA SER A 129 30.99 19.36 -7.44
C SER A 129 31.75 18.04 -7.22
N GLY A 130 31.60 17.05 -8.11
CA GLY A 130 32.21 15.73 -7.97
C GLY A 130 31.60 14.89 -6.84
N LEU A 131 30.44 15.28 -6.32
CA LEU A 131 29.74 14.63 -5.21
C LEU A 131 28.57 13.80 -5.73
N SER A 132 28.13 12.81 -4.94
CA SER A 132 26.84 12.16 -5.17
C SER A 132 25.70 13.16 -4.91
N ALA A 133 24.52 12.94 -5.50
CA ALA A 133 23.37 13.83 -5.32
C ALA A 133 22.99 13.99 -3.84
N GLU A 134 23.03 12.90 -3.09
CA GLU A 134 22.75 12.90 -1.65
C GLU A 134 23.83 13.65 -0.86
N ALA A 135 25.11 13.36 -1.11
CA ALA A 135 26.21 14.05 -0.45
C ALA A 135 26.19 15.56 -0.73
N TYR A 136 25.82 15.96 -1.94
CA TYR A 136 25.64 17.37 -2.31
C TYR A 136 24.53 18.05 -1.50
N LEU A 137 23.37 17.39 -1.31
CA LEU A 137 22.28 17.94 -0.50
C LEU A 137 22.68 18.11 0.98
N VAL A 138 23.42 17.15 1.53
CA VAL A 138 23.94 17.23 2.90
C VAL A 138 24.92 18.39 3.04
N GLU A 139 25.87 18.53 2.11
CA GLU A 139 26.83 19.62 2.13
C GLU A 139 26.14 20.99 1.93
N GLN A 140 25.12 21.05 1.07
CA GLN A 140 24.34 22.26 0.88
C GLN A 140 23.62 22.69 2.16
N LYS A 141 22.98 21.76 2.88
CA LYS A 141 22.38 22.04 4.20
C LYS A 141 23.42 22.51 5.20
N ARG A 142 24.59 21.87 5.22
CA ARG A 142 25.71 22.26 6.09
C ARG A 142 26.22 23.67 5.76
N GLN A 143 26.33 24.01 4.49
CA GLN A 143 26.74 25.33 4.03
C GLN A 143 25.72 26.40 4.43
N GLN A 144 24.41 26.12 4.28
CA GLN A 144 23.33 27.00 4.73
C GLN A 144 23.38 27.22 6.25
N LYS A 145 23.61 26.16 7.03
CA LYS A 145 23.77 26.28 8.49
C LYS A 145 24.96 27.14 8.88
N ARG A 146 26.12 26.92 8.24
CA ARG A 146 27.34 27.72 8.47
C ARG A 146 27.12 29.19 8.12
N SER A 147 26.43 29.49 7.03
CA SER A 147 26.15 30.88 6.64
C SER A 147 25.19 31.56 7.63
N ARG A 148 24.18 30.84 8.14
CA ARG A 148 23.27 31.32 9.19
C ARG A 148 24.01 31.63 10.49
N ILE A 149 24.86 30.72 10.96
CA ILE A 149 25.70 30.92 12.15
C ILE A 149 26.61 32.14 11.95
N ALA A 150 27.32 32.21 10.82
CA ALA A 150 28.21 33.34 10.51
C ALA A 150 27.46 34.69 10.47
N HIS A 151 26.21 34.70 10.01
CA HIS A 151 25.37 35.90 10.02
C HIS A 151 24.95 36.30 11.44
N LEU A 152 24.58 35.36 12.31
CA LEU A 152 24.28 35.62 13.73
C LEU A 152 25.49 36.15 14.48
N VAL A 153 26.67 35.57 14.22
CA VAL A 153 27.94 35.99 14.82
C VAL A 153 28.31 37.40 14.40
N ARG A 154 28.12 37.74 13.11
CA ARG A 154 28.32 39.11 12.60
C ARG A 154 27.40 40.13 13.28
N ARG A 155 26.23 39.71 13.74
CA ARG A 155 25.29 40.54 14.51
C ARG A 155 25.67 40.68 16.00
N GLY A 156 26.80 40.13 16.42
CA GLY A 156 27.32 40.24 17.78
C GLY A 156 26.86 39.12 18.72
N ILE A 157 26.19 38.09 18.21
CA ILE A 157 25.84 36.90 19.00
C ILE A 157 27.09 36.03 19.14
N ARG A 158 27.33 35.48 20.34
CA ARG A 158 28.48 34.59 20.56
C ARG A 158 28.31 33.31 19.74
N GLU A 159 29.40 32.78 19.18
CA GLU A 159 29.40 31.58 18.34
C GLU A 159 28.62 30.41 18.97
N LYS A 160 28.84 30.13 20.25
CA LYS A 160 28.13 29.06 20.98
C LYS A 160 26.62 29.28 21.05
N ASP A 161 26.20 30.53 21.29
CA ASP A 161 24.79 30.89 21.37
C ASP A 161 24.14 30.83 19.98
N ALA A 162 24.86 31.27 18.94
CA ALA A 162 24.41 31.18 17.55
C ALA A 162 24.22 29.72 17.10
N GLN A 163 25.15 28.83 17.42
CA GLN A 163 25.02 27.39 17.16
C GLN A 163 23.78 26.81 17.83
N TYR A 164 23.62 27.07 19.14
CA TYR A 164 22.46 26.61 19.89
C TYR A 164 21.13 27.10 19.30
N MET A 165 21.05 28.37 18.90
CA MET A 165 19.86 28.92 18.26
C MET A 165 19.54 28.22 16.94
N THR A 166 20.54 28.00 16.08
CA THR A 166 20.32 27.29 14.82
C THR A 166 19.92 25.83 15.02
N ASP A 167 20.51 25.15 15.99
CA ASP A 167 20.15 23.76 16.32
C ASP A 167 18.72 23.67 16.87
N LEU A 168 18.31 24.65 17.67
CA LEU A 168 16.96 24.71 18.21
C LEU A 168 15.94 24.99 17.11
N GLU A 169 16.24 25.90 16.19
CA GLU A 169 15.40 26.18 15.01
C GLU A 169 15.26 24.94 14.13
N ASP A 170 16.35 24.23 13.84
CA ASP A 170 16.32 22.99 13.06
C ASP A 170 15.42 21.92 13.73
N ARG A 171 15.44 21.83 15.07
CA ARG A 171 14.57 20.92 15.83
C ARG A 171 13.10 21.33 15.75
N ILE A 172 12.80 22.61 15.96
CA ILE A 172 11.43 23.14 15.87
C ILE A 172 10.88 22.96 14.45
N GLU A 173 11.68 23.22 13.42
CA GLU A 173 11.27 23.04 12.04
C GLU A 173 11.05 21.56 11.70
N ALA A 174 11.90 20.67 12.21
CA ALA A 174 11.68 19.23 12.07
C ALA A 174 10.39 18.76 12.76
N GLU A 175 10.08 19.29 13.95
CA GLU A 175 8.81 19.03 14.64
C GLU A 175 7.61 19.57 13.85
N ARG A 176 7.70 20.81 13.35
CA ARG A 176 6.64 21.41 12.51
C ARG A 176 6.39 20.60 11.25
N VAL A 177 7.43 20.16 10.56
CA VAL A 177 7.28 19.31 9.37
C VAL A 177 6.63 17.98 9.74
N ARG A 178 7.00 17.38 10.88
CA ARG A 178 6.35 16.15 11.37
C ARG A 178 4.87 16.37 11.69
N GLU A 179 4.53 17.47 12.37
CA GLU A 179 3.16 17.83 12.70
C GLU A 179 2.34 18.11 11.43
N GLU A 180 2.88 18.89 10.50
CA GLU A 180 2.23 19.21 9.22
C GLU A 180 1.97 17.96 8.38
N ARG A 181 2.87 16.99 8.40
CA ARG A 181 2.63 15.68 7.77
C ARG A 181 1.48 14.93 8.41
N LYS A 182 1.27 15.07 9.72
CA LYS A 182 0.18 14.42 10.47
C LYS A 182 -1.16 15.17 10.39
N LYS A 183 -1.18 16.47 10.03
CA LYS A 183 -2.41 17.28 9.95
C LYS A 183 -3.52 16.65 9.09
N PRO A 184 -3.27 16.17 7.86
CA PRO A 184 -4.32 15.58 7.02
C PRO A 184 -4.95 14.35 7.65
N PHE A 185 -4.17 13.59 8.42
CA PHE A 185 -4.66 12.43 9.16
C PHE A 185 -5.58 12.84 10.32
N TYR A 186 -5.18 13.83 11.11
CA TYR A 186 -6.04 14.36 12.16
C TYR A 186 -7.34 14.97 11.61
N ASP A 187 -7.28 15.65 10.46
CA ASP A 187 -8.46 16.16 9.77
C ASP A 187 -9.39 15.03 9.31
N PHE A 188 -8.83 13.92 8.85
CA PHE A 188 -9.60 12.71 8.49
C PHE A 188 -10.32 12.11 9.70
N VAL A 189 -9.60 11.83 10.79
CA VAL A 189 -10.18 11.23 12.02
C VAL A 189 -11.28 12.12 12.60
N ARG A 190 -11.12 13.44 12.53
CA ARG A 190 -12.15 14.40 12.96
C ARG A 190 -13.40 14.37 12.08
N THR A 191 -13.23 14.16 10.78
CA THR A 191 -14.32 14.17 9.80
C THR A 191 -15.09 12.84 9.78
N TYR A 192 -14.38 11.73 9.97
CA TYR A 192 -14.91 10.38 10.00
C TYR A 192 -14.55 9.67 11.32
N PRO A 193 -15.17 10.07 12.45
CA PRO A 193 -14.85 9.49 13.76
C PRO A 193 -15.22 8.00 13.87
N ASP A 194 -16.19 7.53 13.08
CA ASP A 194 -16.68 6.15 13.10
C ASP A 194 -15.87 5.21 12.19
N VAL A 195 -14.95 5.75 11.38
CA VAL A 195 -14.16 4.96 10.43
C VAL A 195 -12.82 4.64 11.06
N ASP A 196 -12.51 3.34 11.16
CA ASP A 196 -11.19 2.88 11.58
C ASP A 196 -10.11 3.36 10.57
N PRO A 197 -9.08 4.08 11.02
CA PRO A 197 -8.02 4.57 10.13
C PRO A 197 -7.24 3.45 9.43
N GLY A 198 -7.17 2.25 10.02
CA GLY A 198 -6.56 1.07 9.38
C GLY A 198 -7.36 0.53 8.19
N SER A 199 -8.64 0.90 8.09
CA SER A 199 -9.56 0.42 7.05
C SER A 199 -9.59 1.31 5.80
N ILE A 200 -8.73 2.33 5.72
CA ILE A 200 -8.64 3.22 4.56
C ILE A 200 -8.14 2.44 3.32
N PRO A 201 -8.88 2.42 2.20
CA PRO A 201 -8.47 1.65 1.02
C PRO A 201 -7.12 2.12 0.45
N PRO A 202 -6.24 1.20 -0.02
CA PRO A 202 -4.95 1.56 -0.64
C PRO A 202 -5.06 2.55 -1.81
N ARG A 203 -6.20 2.52 -2.53
CA ARG A 203 -6.48 3.47 -3.61
C ARG A 203 -6.62 4.90 -3.11
N ALA A 204 -7.19 5.12 -1.93
CA ALA A 204 -7.32 6.45 -1.32
C ALA A 204 -5.92 7.01 -1.00
N TRP A 205 -5.02 6.18 -0.45
CA TRP A 205 -3.62 6.55 -0.22
C TRP A 205 -2.88 6.89 -1.51
N LYS A 206 -3.09 6.12 -2.59
CA LYS A 206 -2.49 6.43 -3.89
C LYS A 206 -2.95 7.78 -4.44
N LEU A 207 -4.24 8.10 -4.32
CA LEU A 207 -4.79 9.40 -4.72
C LEU A 207 -4.24 10.54 -3.86
N TYR A 208 -4.09 10.32 -2.55
CA TYR A 208 -3.47 11.27 -1.62
C TYR A 208 -2.02 11.57 -2.00
N ARG A 209 -1.20 10.54 -2.29
CA ARG A 209 0.17 10.70 -2.80
C ARG A 209 0.22 11.42 -4.16
N GLY A 210 -0.85 11.32 -4.96
CA GLY A 210 -1.07 12.06 -6.20
C GLY A 210 -1.42 13.54 -6.01
N GLY A 211 -1.53 14.03 -4.77
CA GLY A 211 -1.84 15.42 -4.43
C GLY A 211 -3.31 15.70 -4.13
N MET A 212 -4.15 14.66 -4.04
CA MET A 212 -5.54 14.82 -3.56
C MET A 212 -5.56 14.93 -2.04
N ASP A 213 -6.56 15.63 -1.50
CA ASP A 213 -6.83 15.62 -0.06
C ASP A 213 -7.33 14.24 0.42
N LEU A 214 -6.91 13.81 1.61
CA LEU A 214 -7.17 12.45 2.12
C LEU A 214 -8.67 12.19 2.33
N ILE A 215 -9.40 13.17 2.86
CA ILE A 215 -10.86 13.09 3.05
C ILE A 215 -11.54 12.91 1.70
N SER A 216 -11.16 13.71 0.71
CA SER A 216 -11.71 13.64 -0.65
C SER A 216 -11.40 12.30 -1.34
N ALA A 217 -10.17 11.80 -1.21
CA ALA A 217 -9.74 10.53 -1.76
C ALA A 217 -10.51 9.34 -1.17
N TYR A 218 -10.73 9.34 0.15
CA TYR A 218 -11.54 8.34 0.83
C TYR A 218 -13.00 8.41 0.37
N ALA A 219 -13.60 9.61 0.37
CA ALA A 219 -14.98 9.81 -0.06
C ALA A 219 -15.21 9.31 -1.49
N MET A 220 -14.25 9.49 -2.39
CA MET A 220 -14.33 8.97 -3.75
C MET A 220 -14.36 7.45 -3.79
N CYS A 221 -13.45 6.79 -3.06
CA CYS A 221 -13.40 5.33 -2.98
C CYS A 221 -14.68 4.75 -2.35
N GLU A 222 -15.18 5.39 -1.29
CA GLU A 222 -16.40 4.96 -0.62
C GLU A 222 -17.64 5.14 -1.51
N ASN A 223 -17.73 6.25 -2.24
CA ASN A 223 -18.81 6.45 -3.22
C ASN A 223 -18.80 5.40 -4.34
N GLU A 224 -17.63 5.01 -4.83
CA GLU A 224 -17.50 3.94 -5.83
C GLU A 224 -17.96 2.59 -5.25
N ARG A 225 -17.55 2.26 -4.02
CA ARG A 225 -17.97 1.05 -3.31
C ARG A 225 -19.48 1.00 -3.13
N LEU A 226 -20.08 2.08 -2.61
CA LEU A 226 -21.53 2.18 -2.41
C LEU A 226 -22.29 2.06 -3.74
N ARG A 227 -21.78 2.66 -4.83
CA ARG A 227 -22.40 2.52 -6.16
C ARG A 227 -22.35 1.07 -6.67
N ALA A 228 -21.22 0.38 -6.47
CA ALA A 228 -21.09 -1.02 -6.83
C ALA A 228 -22.02 -1.91 -6.01
N ASP A 229 -22.14 -1.65 -4.71
CA ASP A 229 -23.05 -2.37 -3.80
C ASP A 229 -24.52 -2.20 -4.22
N VAL A 230 -24.96 -0.96 -4.50
CA VAL A 230 -26.32 -0.68 -5.00
C VAL A 230 -26.58 -1.35 -6.35
N LEU A 231 -25.61 -1.34 -7.26
CA LEU A 231 -25.74 -1.99 -8.56
C LEU A 231 -25.90 -3.52 -8.40
N ARG A 232 -25.10 -4.12 -7.52
CA ARG A 232 -25.16 -5.56 -7.22
C ARG A 232 -26.50 -5.94 -6.58
N GLU A 233 -27.01 -5.15 -5.64
CA GLU A 233 -28.31 -5.40 -5.04
C GLU A 233 -29.45 -5.32 -6.05
N ARG A 234 -29.42 -4.34 -6.95
CA ARG A 234 -30.39 -4.22 -8.05
C ARG A 234 -30.35 -5.43 -8.97
N GLN A 235 -29.15 -5.83 -9.41
CA GLN A 235 -28.98 -7.02 -10.25
C GLN A 235 -29.46 -8.30 -9.54
N ASN A 236 -29.20 -8.44 -8.24
CA ASN A 236 -29.67 -9.57 -7.45
C ASN A 236 -31.21 -9.57 -7.33
N ALA A 237 -31.84 -8.41 -7.16
CA ALA A 237 -33.29 -8.28 -7.15
C ALA A 237 -33.91 -8.64 -8.53
N ASP A 238 -33.32 -8.16 -9.62
CA ASP A 238 -33.75 -8.47 -10.99
C ASP A 238 -33.58 -9.97 -11.30
N SER A 239 -32.49 -10.58 -10.87
CA SER A 239 -32.26 -12.03 -11.02
C SER A 239 -33.24 -12.84 -10.18
N ARG A 240 -33.55 -12.42 -8.95
CA ARG A 240 -34.56 -13.08 -8.09
C ARG A 240 -35.96 -13.00 -8.69
N THR A 241 -36.36 -11.85 -9.23
CA THR A 241 -37.69 -11.70 -9.87
C THR A 241 -37.80 -12.53 -11.15
N ARG A 242 -36.75 -12.58 -11.99
CA ARG A 242 -36.72 -13.45 -13.19
C ARG A 242 -36.70 -14.93 -12.83
N SER A 243 -35.91 -15.33 -11.84
CA SER A 243 -35.80 -16.73 -11.41
C SER A 243 -37.09 -17.24 -10.75
N ALA A 244 -37.78 -16.41 -9.95
CA ALA A 244 -39.08 -16.75 -9.38
C ALA A 244 -40.20 -16.79 -10.44
N GLY A 245 -40.13 -15.95 -11.48
CA GLY A 245 -41.08 -15.97 -12.60
C GLY A 245 -40.99 -17.23 -13.47
N SER A 246 -39.77 -17.73 -13.72
CA SER A 246 -39.57 -18.96 -14.52
C SER A 246 -40.07 -20.24 -13.84
N ALA A 247 -40.15 -20.29 -12.51
CA ALA A 247 -40.68 -21.44 -11.77
C ALA A 247 -42.22 -21.55 -11.84
N ILE A 248 -42.91 -20.45 -12.18
CA ILE A 248 -44.39 -20.43 -12.30
C ILE A 248 -44.82 -20.74 -13.74
N SER A 249 -43.98 -20.47 -14.75
CA SER A 249 -44.31 -20.71 -16.17
C SER A 249 -43.92 -22.09 -16.71
N SER A 250 -43.30 -22.96 -15.90
CA SER A 250 -42.91 -24.32 -16.30
C SER A 250 -43.72 -25.40 -15.58
N ALA A 251 -45.03 -25.20 -15.39
CA ALA A 251 -45.96 -26.30 -15.20
C ALA A 251 -46.50 -26.68 -16.59
N PRO A 252 -45.99 -27.75 -17.23
CA PRO A 252 -46.66 -28.31 -18.40
C PRO A 252 -48.00 -28.84 -17.90
N VAL A 253 -49.08 -28.42 -18.54
CA VAL A 253 -50.34 -29.16 -18.49
C VAL A 253 -50.03 -30.60 -18.90
N GLU A 254 -50.23 -31.52 -17.96
CA GLU A 254 -50.22 -32.99 -18.10
C GLU A 254 -50.24 -33.47 -19.56
N ALA A 255 -49.06 -33.77 -20.10
CA ALA A 255 -48.95 -34.73 -21.20
C ALA A 255 -48.74 -36.10 -20.53
N PRO A 256 -49.54 -37.13 -20.85
CA PRO A 256 -49.40 -38.45 -20.26
C PRO A 256 -48.01 -39.02 -20.55
N ASP A 257 -47.38 -39.58 -19.52
CA ASP A 257 -46.02 -40.13 -19.56
C ASP A 257 -45.96 -41.34 -20.52
N PRO A 258 -45.17 -41.29 -21.61
CA PRO A 258 -45.05 -42.40 -22.57
C PRO A 258 -44.49 -43.69 -21.94
N PHE A 259 -43.88 -43.62 -20.75
CA PHE A 259 -43.47 -44.79 -20.00
C PHE A 259 -44.66 -45.56 -19.40
N LEU A 260 -45.70 -44.83 -18.97
CA LEU A 260 -46.93 -45.43 -18.44
C LEU A 260 -47.81 -46.01 -19.55
N GLU A 261 -47.77 -45.45 -20.77
CA GLU A 261 -48.45 -46.03 -21.94
C GLU A 261 -47.82 -47.36 -22.38
N GLY A 262 -46.50 -47.53 -22.25
CA GLY A 262 -45.82 -48.79 -22.59
C GLY A 262 -45.97 -49.90 -21.55
N LEU A 263 -46.31 -49.57 -20.30
CA LEU A 263 -46.45 -50.54 -19.21
C LEU A 263 -47.89 -51.09 -19.07
N MET A 264 -48.88 -50.37 -19.58
CA MET A 264 -50.30 -50.75 -19.53
C MET A 264 -50.90 -51.16 -20.88
N GLY A 265 -50.07 -51.35 -21.91
CA GLY A 265 -50.43 -51.88 -23.23
C GLY A 265 -50.05 -53.34 -23.42
#